data_AF-A0A831UMF8-F1
#
_entry.id   AF-A0A831UMF8-F1
#
_cell.length_a   1.000
_cell.length_b   1.000
_cell.length_c   1.000
_cell.angle_alpha   90.00
_cell.angle_beta   90.00
_cell.angle_gamma   90.00
#
_symmetry.space_group_name_H-M   'P 1'
#
loop_
_entity.id
_entity.type
_entity.pdbx_description
1 polymer ?
#
loop_
_entity_poly.entity_id
_entity_poly.type
_entity_poly.pdbx_seq_one_letter_code
_entity_poly.pdbx_strand_id
1 'polypeptide(L)'
;VYDVCHNIAKFEMHEVDGVRTRLCVHRKGATRSFPGDRDEVPRAYRSVAQPVLVPGDMGSGSYVCAGTQKALEETFGSCCHGAGRALSRKAAKKAQSPSELLAELAARGVEVMARSKSTLAEEAPVAYKDVDVVVETVEKAGIGRRVARIRPVGVVKG
;
A
#
# COMPACT_ATOMS: atom_id res chain seq x y z
N VAL A 1 13.58 3.25 6.66
CA VAL A 1 12.95 3.78 5.43
C VAL A 1 11.70 4.58 5.79
N TYR A 2 10.59 4.03 6.27
CA TYR A 2 9.50 4.82 6.87
C TYR A 2 8.53 3.89 7.61
N ASP A 3 7.63 4.44 8.43
CA ASP A 3 6.47 3.74 8.98
C ASP A 3 5.23 4.57 8.67
N VAL A 4 4.18 3.93 8.13
CA VAL A 4 2.95 4.59 7.72
C VAL A 4 1.73 3.81 8.17
N CYS A 5 0.89 4.44 8.99
CA CYS A 5 -0.42 3.90 9.35
C CYS A 5 -1.38 4.01 8.17
N HIS A 6 -2.25 3.01 8.00
CA HIS A 6 -3.27 3.01 6.95
C HIS A 6 -4.72 2.86 7.46
N ASN A 7 -4.87 2.63 8.77
CA ASN A 7 -6.14 2.64 9.50
C ASN A 7 -5.97 3.57 10.70
N ILE A 8 -6.29 4.86 10.53
CA ILE A 8 -6.01 5.90 11.53
C ILE A 8 -6.91 7.11 11.31
N ALA A 9 -7.15 7.88 12.38
CA ALA A 9 -7.68 9.23 12.30
C ALA A 9 -6.62 10.21 12.80
N LYS A 10 -6.36 11.30 12.07
CA LYS A 10 -5.42 12.35 12.48
C LYS A 10 -6.02 13.73 12.33
N PHE A 11 -5.78 14.58 13.32
CA PHE A 11 -6.02 16.01 13.16
C PHE A 11 -4.91 16.62 12.32
N GLU A 12 -5.26 17.17 11.17
CA GLU A 12 -4.33 17.73 10.19
C GLU A 12 -4.84 19.07 9.67
N MET A 13 -3.92 19.99 9.36
CA MET A 13 -4.26 21.25 8.71
C MET A 13 -4.25 21.06 7.18
N HIS A 14 -5.38 21.36 6.56
CA HIS A 14 -5.61 21.31 5.11
C HIS A 14 -6.27 22.60 4.64
N GLU A 15 -6.24 22.87 3.35
CA GLU A 15 -6.98 23.96 2.73
C GLU A 15 -8.32 23.43 2.22
N VAL A 16 -9.41 24.11 2.56
CA VAL A 16 -10.78 23.81 2.08
C VAL A 16 -11.37 25.13 1.61
N ASP A 17 -11.70 25.21 0.32
CA ASP A 17 -12.22 26.44 -0.31
C ASP A 17 -11.35 27.69 -0.03
N GLY A 18 -10.02 27.53 -0.06
CA GLY A 18 -9.05 28.60 0.21
C GLY A 18 -8.83 28.91 1.69
N VAL A 19 -9.50 28.19 2.61
CA VAL A 19 -9.41 28.44 4.05
C VAL A 19 -8.62 27.32 4.74
N ARG A 20 -7.58 27.69 5.49
CA ARG A 20 -6.84 26.73 6.33
C ARG A 20 -7.75 26.22 7.45
N THR A 21 -8.08 24.94 7.38
CA THR A 21 -9.03 24.27 8.25
C THR A 21 -8.37 23.09 8.96
N ARG A 22 -8.64 22.95 10.26
CA ARG A 22 -8.23 21.77 11.03
C ARG A 22 -9.26 20.67 10.87
N LEU A 23 -8.88 19.59 10.19
CA LEU A 23 -9.77 18.45 9.90
C LEU A 23 -9.35 17.23 10.72
N CYS A 24 -10.32 16.38 11.09
CA CYS A 24 -10.05 15.01 11.51
C CYS A 24 -10.08 14.10 10.28
N VAL A 25 -8.92 13.81 9.70
CA VAL A 25 -8.81 13.00 8.49
C VAL A 25 -8.82 11.51 8.86
N HIS A 26 -9.87 10.81 8.43
CA HIS A 26 -10.04 9.38 8.64
C HIS A 26 -9.49 8.62 7.43
N ARG A 27 -8.51 7.75 7.67
CA ARG A 27 -7.95 6.85 6.65
C ARG A 27 -8.22 5.41 7.05
N LYS A 28 -8.90 4.67 6.17
CA LYS A 28 -9.16 3.23 6.32
C LYS A 28 -8.77 2.53 5.04
N GLY A 29 -7.66 1.79 5.05
CA GLY A 29 -7.02 1.25 3.85
C GLY A 29 -6.39 2.32 2.95
N ALA A 30 -6.01 3.47 3.52
CA ALA A 30 -5.38 4.58 2.81
C ALA A 30 -4.20 5.12 3.62
N THR A 31 -3.14 5.56 2.97
CA THR A 31 -1.93 6.07 3.61
C THR A 31 -1.84 7.59 3.47
N ARG A 32 -1.05 8.24 4.34
CA ARG A 32 -0.71 9.66 4.18
C ARG A 32 0.36 9.82 3.11
N SER A 33 0.23 10.83 2.26
CA SER A 33 1.00 11.08 1.03
C SER A 33 1.41 12.55 0.93
N PHE A 34 2.14 13.06 1.92
CA PHE A 34 2.49 14.48 1.99
C PHE A 34 3.66 14.88 1.07
N PRO A 35 3.60 16.07 0.45
CA PRO A 35 4.76 16.71 -0.18
C PRO A 35 5.84 17.03 0.85
N GLY A 36 7.05 17.34 0.38
CA GLY A 36 8.23 17.47 1.23
C GLY A 36 8.35 18.77 2.03
N ASP A 37 7.57 19.79 1.68
CA ASP A 37 7.50 21.09 2.36
C ASP A 37 6.68 21.06 3.66
N ARG A 38 6.02 19.94 3.97
CA ARG A 38 5.29 19.71 5.22
C ARG A 38 6.23 19.44 6.38
N ASP A 39 5.99 20.12 7.50
CA ASP A 39 6.80 19.93 8.70
C ASP A 39 6.71 18.51 9.28
N GLU A 40 5.59 17.82 9.05
CA GLU A 40 5.37 16.44 9.47
C GLU A 40 6.18 15.42 8.66
N VAL A 41 6.83 15.84 7.58
CA VAL A 41 7.79 15.02 6.84
C VAL A 41 9.16 15.15 7.49
N PRO A 42 9.79 14.03 7.91
CA PRO A 42 11.12 14.08 8.53
C PRO A 42 12.13 14.77 7.62
N ARG A 43 13.06 15.52 8.23
CA ARG A 43 14.06 16.35 7.51
C ARG A 43 14.80 15.59 6.40
N ALA A 44 15.14 14.32 6.65
CA ALA A 44 15.81 13.44 5.68
C ALA A 44 15.02 13.20 4.38
N TYR A 45 13.71 13.41 4.39
CA TYR A 45 12.83 13.17 3.24
C TYR A 45 12.20 14.45 2.67
N ARG A 46 12.42 15.63 3.28
CA ARG A 46 11.79 16.88 2.82
C ARG A 46 12.15 17.27 1.39
N SER A 47 13.34 16.90 0.89
CA SER A 47 13.71 17.13 -0.51
C SER A 47 13.05 16.17 -1.52
N VAL A 48 12.47 15.06 -1.04
CA VAL A 48 11.94 13.98 -1.89
C VAL A 48 10.49 13.60 -1.57
N ALA A 49 9.86 14.30 -0.63
CA ALA A 49 8.53 14.06 -0.07
C ALA A 49 8.40 12.82 0.82
N GLN A 50 7.23 12.66 1.44
CA GLN A 50 6.98 11.57 2.37
C GLN A 50 7.02 10.20 1.65
N PRO A 51 7.75 9.20 2.17
CA PRO A 51 7.62 7.84 1.66
C PRO A 51 6.19 7.30 1.89
N VAL A 52 5.67 6.64 0.86
CA VAL A 52 4.38 5.95 0.85
C VAL A 52 4.66 4.48 0.57
N LEU A 53 4.35 3.62 1.54
CA LEU A 53 4.60 2.18 1.44
C LEU A 53 3.33 1.47 0.96
N VAL A 54 3.43 0.75 -0.15
CA VAL A 54 2.30 0.05 -0.78
C VAL A 54 2.59 -1.45 -0.84
N PRO A 55 2.25 -2.22 0.21
CA PRO A 55 2.24 -3.68 0.13
C PRO A 55 1.28 -4.20 -0.95
N GLY A 56 1.77 -5.10 -1.79
CA GLY A 56 0.93 -5.96 -2.63
C GLY A 56 0.61 -7.27 -1.94
N ASP A 57 0.74 -8.39 -2.65
CA ASP A 57 0.53 -9.74 -2.14
C ASP A 57 1.85 -10.54 -2.06
N MET A 58 1.74 -11.82 -1.66
CA MET A 58 2.90 -12.69 -1.43
C MET A 58 3.72 -12.98 -2.69
N GLY A 59 3.16 -12.78 -3.89
CA GLY A 59 3.83 -12.99 -5.17
C GLY A 59 4.11 -11.71 -5.95
N SER A 60 3.16 -10.77 -6.01
CA SER A 60 3.25 -9.57 -6.87
C SER A 60 4.32 -8.56 -6.41
N GLY A 61 4.60 -8.52 -5.11
CA GLY A 61 5.58 -7.61 -4.53
C GLY A 61 4.97 -6.33 -3.99
N SER A 62 5.78 -5.29 -3.87
CA SER A 62 5.42 -4.05 -3.19
C SER A 62 5.99 -2.83 -3.90
N TYR A 63 5.48 -1.65 -3.55
CA TYR A 63 6.02 -0.39 -4.04
C TYR A 63 6.41 0.54 -2.90
N VAL A 64 7.43 1.35 -3.19
CA VAL A 64 7.69 2.61 -2.50
C VAL A 64 7.31 3.72 -3.46
N CYS A 65 6.42 4.59 -3.00
CA CYS A 65 6.05 5.83 -3.65
C CYS A 65 6.49 7.03 -2.80
N ALA A 66 6.36 8.23 -3.36
CA ALA A 66 6.55 9.49 -2.66
C ALA A 66 5.28 10.32 -2.72
N GLY A 67 5.01 11.04 -1.64
CA GLY A 67 3.90 11.99 -1.57
C GLY A 67 4.04 13.12 -2.57
N THR A 68 2.91 13.77 -2.86
CA THR A 68 2.83 14.78 -3.91
C THR A 68 2.00 15.97 -3.47
N GLN A 69 2.26 17.12 -4.10
CA GLN A 69 1.45 18.32 -3.87
C GLN A 69 -0.01 18.09 -4.25
N LYS A 70 -0.25 17.42 -5.37
CA LYS A 70 -1.60 17.07 -5.82
C LYS A 70 -2.36 16.17 -4.84
N ALA A 71 -1.67 15.27 -4.14
CA ALA A 71 -2.31 14.50 -3.06
C ALA A 71 -2.77 15.42 -1.92
N LEU A 72 -1.97 16.41 -1.54
CA LEU A 72 -2.34 17.37 -0.49
C LEU A 72 -3.62 18.13 -0.87
N GLU A 73 -3.73 18.54 -2.13
CA GLU A 73 -4.84 19.32 -2.68
C GLU A 73 -6.12 18.49 -2.90
N GLU A 74 -6.01 17.30 -3.50
CA GLU A 74 -7.20 16.56 -3.96
C GLU A 74 -7.68 15.48 -2.97
N THR A 75 -6.80 15.00 -2.09
CA THR A 75 -7.10 13.81 -1.24
C THR A 75 -6.74 14.01 0.22
N PHE A 76 -6.61 15.26 0.68
CA PHE A 76 -6.15 15.59 2.03
C PHE A 76 -4.80 14.91 2.34
N GLY A 77 -3.90 14.91 1.37
CA GLY A 77 -2.59 14.28 1.43
C GLY A 77 -2.70 12.78 1.64
N SER A 78 -3.50 12.09 0.81
CA SER A 78 -3.72 10.64 0.95
C SER A 78 -3.44 9.87 -0.33
N CYS A 79 -3.04 8.60 -0.18
CA CYS A 79 -2.80 7.65 -1.26
C CYS A 79 -3.34 6.25 -0.88
N CYS A 80 -3.25 5.29 -1.80
CA CYS A 80 -3.59 3.90 -1.52
C CYS A 80 -2.67 3.29 -0.45
N HIS A 81 -3.15 2.23 0.19
CA HIS A 81 -2.33 1.41 1.09
C HIS A 81 -1.78 0.16 0.42
N GLY A 82 -2.52 -0.45 -0.50
CA GLY A 82 -2.11 -1.71 -1.11
C GLY A 82 -3.08 -2.12 -2.21
N ALA A 83 -2.90 -3.34 -2.72
CA ALA A 83 -3.77 -3.91 -3.74
C ALA A 83 -5.26 -3.90 -3.35
N GLY A 84 -5.56 -4.19 -2.09
CA GLY A 84 -6.94 -4.42 -1.63
C GLY A 84 -7.50 -5.74 -2.13
N ARG A 85 -8.44 -6.32 -1.38
CA ARG A 85 -9.00 -7.64 -1.72
C ARG A 85 -10.01 -7.53 -2.86
N ALA A 86 -9.91 -8.45 -3.82
CA ALA A 86 -10.91 -8.72 -4.84
C ALA A 86 -11.87 -9.84 -4.41
N LEU A 87 -11.38 -10.80 -3.61
CA LEU A 87 -12.17 -11.94 -3.12
C LEU A 87 -12.32 -11.93 -1.59
N SER A 88 -13.48 -12.42 -1.13
CA SER A 88 -13.65 -12.79 0.28
C SER A 88 -12.67 -13.90 0.66
N ARG A 89 -12.31 -14.01 1.95
CA ARG A 89 -11.43 -15.08 2.46
C ARG A 89 -11.95 -16.47 2.13
N LYS A 90 -13.28 -16.67 2.24
CA LYS A 90 -13.93 -17.96 1.92
C LYS A 90 -13.83 -18.28 0.43
N ALA A 91 -13.98 -17.28 -0.45
CA ALA A 91 -13.82 -17.47 -1.88
C ALA A 91 -12.36 -17.75 -2.26
N ALA A 92 -11.40 -17.03 -1.68
CA ALA A 92 -9.97 -17.24 -1.90
C ALA A 92 -9.54 -18.69 -1.56
N LYS A 93 -9.97 -19.22 -0.41
CA LYS A 93 -9.70 -20.62 -0.01
C LYS A 93 -10.20 -21.67 -1.00
N LYS A 94 -11.25 -21.35 -1.75
CA LYS A 94 -11.81 -22.26 -2.77
C LYS A 94 -11.15 -22.07 -4.13
N ALA A 95 -10.58 -20.90 -4.39
CA ALA A 95 -10.02 -20.53 -5.68
C ALA A 95 -8.65 -21.15 -5.94
N GLN A 96 -7.85 -21.35 -4.88
CA GLN A 96 -6.50 -21.92 -5.02
C GLN A 96 -6.16 -22.76 -3.79
N SER A 97 -5.64 -23.97 -4.01
CA SER A 97 -5.17 -24.79 -2.90
C SER A 97 -3.83 -24.27 -2.36
N PRO A 98 -3.53 -24.50 -1.07
CA PRO A 98 -2.24 -24.11 -0.50
C PRO A 98 -1.03 -24.72 -1.21
N SER A 99 -1.14 -25.96 -1.70
CA SER A 99 -0.07 -26.67 -2.41
C SER A 99 0.22 -26.05 -3.78
N GLU A 100 -0.82 -25.71 -4.54
CA GLU A 100 -0.67 -25.02 -5.82
C GLU A 100 -0.03 -23.64 -5.63
N LEU A 101 -0.46 -22.90 -4.61
CA LEU A 101 0.10 -21.60 -4.28
C LEU A 101 1.59 -21.69 -3.89
N LEU A 102 1.98 -22.66 -3.07
CA LEU A 102 3.39 -22.86 -2.72
C LEU A 102 4.23 -23.21 -3.95
N ALA A 103 3.72 -24.08 -4.83
CA ALA A 103 4.41 -24.44 -6.07
C ALA A 103 4.57 -23.22 -7.00
N GLU A 104 3.53 -22.39 -7.14
CA GLU A 104 3.56 -21.16 -7.93
C GLU A 104 4.61 -20.17 -7.38
N LEU A 105 4.61 -19.93 -6.08
CA LEU A 105 5.56 -19.01 -5.44
C LEU A 105 7.00 -19.54 -5.53
N ALA A 106 7.21 -20.84 -5.33
CA ALA A 106 8.52 -21.46 -5.51
C ALA A 106 9.02 -21.35 -6.95
N ALA A 107 8.15 -21.56 -7.95
CA ALA A 107 8.48 -21.38 -9.37
C ALA A 107 8.87 -19.92 -9.70
N ARG A 108 8.41 -18.95 -8.91
CA ARG A 108 8.78 -17.53 -9.00
C ARG A 108 10.00 -17.15 -8.14
N GLY A 109 10.65 -18.14 -7.51
CA GLY A 109 11.80 -17.93 -6.63
C GLY A 109 11.44 -17.21 -5.33
N VAL A 110 10.24 -17.48 -4.79
CA VAL A 110 9.76 -16.94 -3.51
C VAL A 110 9.65 -18.08 -2.50
N GLU A 111 10.49 -18.03 -1.47
CA GLU A 111 10.40 -18.97 -0.35
C GLU A 111 9.30 -18.54 0.63
N VAL A 112 8.51 -19.50 1.13
CA VAL A 112 7.38 -19.19 2.02
C VAL A 112 7.41 -20.01 3.29
N MET A 113 7.33 -19.34 4.42
CA MET A 113 7.09 -19.93 5.73
C MET A 113 5.75 -19.44 6.27
N ALA A 114 4.82 -20.36 6.53
CA ALA A 114 3.50 -20.01 7.03
C ALA A 114 3.15 -20.83 8.28
N ARG A 115 2.48 -20.20 9.25
CA ARG A 115 1.98 -20.88 10.46
C ARG A 115 0.99 -21.99 10.13
N SER A 116 0.13 -21.76 9.13
CA SER A 116 -0.84 -22.76 8.67
C SER A 116 -1.07 -22.66 7.17
N LYS A 117 -1.39 -23.81 6.55
CA LYS A 117 -1.80 -23.87 5.14
C LYS A 117 -3.09 -23.07 4.88
N SER A 118 -3.99 -22.98 5.86
CA SER A 118 -5.23 -22.20 5.72
C SER A 118 -4.99 -20.69 5.67
N THR A 119 -4.06 -20.17 6.48
CA THR A 119 -3.67 -18.75 6.44
C THR A 119 -3.09 -18.39 5.08
N LEU A 120 -2.30 -19.31 4.51
CA LEU A 120 -1.70 -19.11 3.19
C LEU A 120 -2.76 -18.98 2.09
N ALA A 121 -3.78 -19.85 2.07
CA ALA A 121 -4.84 -19.80 1.07
C ALA A 121 -5.78 -18.58 1.21
N GLU A 122 -5.93 -18.02 2.43
CA GLU A 122 -6.68 -16.76 2.60
C GLU A 122 -6.00 -15.57 1.95
N GLU A 123 -4.68 -15.64 1.82
CA GLU A 123 -3.81 -14.56 1.40
C GLU A 123 -3.26 -14.76 -0.02
N ALA A 124 -3.73 -15.79 -0.72
CA ALA A 124 -3.34 -16.11 -2.08
C ALA A 124 -3.38 -14.88 -3.00
N PRO A 125 -2.44 -14.71 -3.95
CA PRO A 125 -2.42 -13.57 -4.88
C PRO A 125 -3.76 -13.34 -5.58
N VAL A 126 -4.47 -14.41 -5.97
CA VAL A 126 -5.80 -14.35 -6.58
C VAL A 126 -6.87 -13.65 -5.71
N ALA A 127 -6.63 -13.54 -4.41
CA ALA A 127 -7.53 -12.85 -3.49
C ALA A 127 -7.45 -11.32 -3.58
N TYR A 128 -6.39 -10.79 -4.18
CA TYR A 128 -6.07 -9.37 -4.24
C TYR A 128 -6.25 -8.81 -5.65
N LYS A 129 -6.42 -7.50 -5.76
CA LYS A 129 -6.29 -6.81 -7.04
C LYS A 129 -4.81 -6.79 -7.46
N ASP A 130 -4.56 -6.47 -8.72
CA ASP A 130 -3.20 -6.24 -9.17
C ASP A 130 -2.64 -4.94 -8.56
N VAL A 131 -1.57 -5.07 -7.76
CA VAL A 131 -0.90 -3.92 -7.14
C VAL A 131 -0.27 -3.00 -8.18
N ASP A 132 0.20 -3.53 -9.31
CA ASP A 132 0.80 -2.73 -10.38
C ASP A 132 -0.26 -1.78 -10.97
N VAL A 133 -1.48 -2.26 -11.20
CA VAL A 133 -2.62 -1.45 -11.67
C VAL A 133 -3.02 -0.40 -10.64
N VAL A 134 -3.07 -0.76 -9.35
CA VAL A 134 -3.41 0.18 -8.28
C VAL A 134 -2.38 1.32 -8.21
N VAL A 135 -1.10 0.98 -8.26
CA VAL A 135 -0.01 1.97 -8.20
C VAL A 135 0.03 2.84 -9.46
N GLU A 136 -0.16 2.24 -10.64
CA GLU A 136 -0.27 2.99 -11.89
C GLU A 136 -1.43 4.00 -11.84
N THR A 137 -2.57 3.61 -11.25
CA THR A 137 -3.74 4.49 -11.12
C THR A 137 -3.44 5.71 -10.26
N VAL A 138 -2.84 5.52 -9.09
CA VAL A 138 -2.52 6.65 -8.19
C VAL A 138 -1.41 7.55 -8.73
N GLU A 139 -0.48 6.99 -9.52
CA GLU A 139 0.53 7.79 -10.19
C GLU A 139 -0.06 8.60 -11.35
N LYS A 140 -0.91 8.02 -12.19
CA LYS A 140 -1.63 8.74 -13.25
C LYS A 140 -2.52 9.84 -12.67
N ALA A 141 -3.16 9.59 -11.53
CA ALA A 141 -3.89 10.61 -10.78
C ALA A 141 -2.96 11.68 -10.20
N GLY A 142 -1.67 11.40 -10.03
CA GLY A 142 -0.65 12.29 -9.49
C GLY A 142 -0.65 12.37 -7.96
N ILE A 143 -1.36 11.48 -7.26
CA ILE A 143 -1.48 11.47 -5.79
C ILE A 143 -0.45 10.57 -5.08
N GLY A 144 0.42 9.92 -5.86
CA GLY A 144 1.59 9.20 -5.38
C GLY A 144 2.56 8.94 -6.52
N ARG A 145 3.82 9.34 -6.38
CA ARG A 145 4.85 9.17 -7.43
C ARG A 145 5.62 7.88 -7.19
N ARG A 146 5.75 6.99 -8.18
CA ARG A 146 6.55 5.77 -8.01
C ARG A 146 8.01 6.11 -7.76
N VAL A 147 8.64 5.36 -6.85
CA VAL A 147 10.07 5.47 -6.53
C VAL A 147 10.78 4.15 -6.78
N ALA A 148 10.23 3.05 -6.26
CA ALA A 148 10.81 1.74 -6.43
C ALA A 148 9.74 0.64 -6.41
N ARG A 149 9.99 -0.44 -7.18
CA ARG A 149 9.25 -1.70 -7.12
C ARG A 149 10.12 -2.73 -6.41
N ILE A 150 9.53 -3.47 -5.48
CA ILE A 150 10.20 -4.48 -4.65
C ILE A 150 9.62 -5.85 -5.01
N ARG A 151 10.50 -6.77 -5.43
CA ARG A 151 10.13 -8.16 -5.69
C ARG A 151 10.34 -9.00 -4.42
N PRO A 152 9.39 -9.85 -4.02
CA PRO A 152 9.58 -10.73 -2.89
C PRO A 152 10.55 -11.86 -3.27
N VAL A 153 11.38 -12.26 -2.31
CA VAL A 153 12.23 -13.47 -2.37
C VAL A 153 11.95 -14.43 -1.23
N GLY A 154 11.37 -13.91 -0.13
CA GLY A 154 10.95 -14.68 1.03
C GLY A 154 9.72 -14.04 1.67
N VAL A 155 8.79 -14.87 2.14
CA VAL A 155 7.56 -14.43 2.83
C VAL A 155 7.37 -15.26 4.10
N VAL A 156 7.26 -14.59 5.24
CA VAL A 156 6.88 -15.21 6.52
C VAL A 156 5.48 -14.73 6.90
N LYS A 157 4.53 -15.66 7.06
CA LYS A 157 3.13 -15.35 7.35
C LYS A 157 2.61 -16.09 8.60
N GLY A 158 2.08 -15.33 9.55
CA GLY A 158 1.54 -15.82 10.83
C GLY A 158 0.03 -16.01 10.86
#